data_AF-A0A3M1I669-F1
#
_entry.id   AF-A0A3M1I669-F1
#
_cell.length_a   1.000
_cell.length_b   1.000
_cell.length_c   1.000
_cell.angle_alpha   90.00
_cell.angle_beta   90.00
_cell.angle_gamma   90.00
#
_symmetry.space_group_name_H-M   'P 1'
#
loop_
_entity.id
_entity.type
_entity.pdbx_description
1 polymer ?
#
loop_
_entity_poly.entity_id
_entity_poly.type
_entity_poly.pdbx_seq_one_letter_code
_entity_poly.pdbx_strand_id
1 'polypeptide(L)'
;SLEDVSRVLIGGSFGKYINVEKAIHIGLLPDMPWERFEFLGNTAVRGAYYALIDHRARQRVREIANRMTYIELSADNTFYDAFMSAMFLPHTDLTRFPSVEAALRGA
;
A
#
# COMPACT_ATOMS: atom_id res chain seq x y z
N SER A 1 12.78 0.75 -7.79
CA SER A 1 12.61 1.85 -6.81
C SER A 1 11.12 2.16 -6.66
N LEU A 2 10.72 3.10 -5.79
CA LEU A 2 9.32 3.56 -5.72
C LEU A 2 8.83 4.19 -7.05
N GLU A 3 9.76 4.69 -7.88
CA GLU A 3 9.47 5.31 -9.16
C GLU A 3 8.90 4.32 -10.18
N ASP A 4 9.26 3.03 -10.06
CA ASP A 4 8.76 1.95 -10.91
C ASP A 4 7.27 1.63 -10.64
N VAL A 5 6.72 2.11 -9.52
CA VAL A 5 5.33 1.87 -9.12
C VAL A 5 4.40 2.87 -9.82
N SER A 6 3.67 2.38 -10.82
CA SER A 6 2.73 3.21 -11.59
C SER A 6 1.44 3.55 -10.83
N ARG A 7 0.94 2.61 -10.01
CA ARG A 7 -0.32 2.74 -9.25
C ARG A 7 -0.26 1.96 -7.95
N VAL A 8 -0.94 2.46 -6.93
CA VAL A 8 -1.13 1.81 -5.63
C VAL A 8 -2.61 1.53 -5.44
N LEU A 9 -2.97 0.25 -5.44
CA LEU A 9 -4.35 -0.21 -5.28
C LEU A 9 -4.59 -0.59 -3.81
N ILE A 10 -5.46 0.17 -3.13
CA ILE A 10 -5.75 -0.02 -1.71
C ILE A 10 -7.03 -0.83 -1.57
N GLY A 11 -6.89 -2.07 -1.10
CA GLY A 11 -8.00 -2.93 -0.68
C GLY A 11 -8.17 -2.94 0.83
N GLY A 12 -9.41 -3.10 1.29
CA GLY A 12 -9.73 -3.23 2.72
C GLY A 12 -11.03 -2.55 3.11
N SER A 13 -11.56 -2.91 4.27
CA SER A 13 -12.78 -2.30 4.83
C SER A 13 -12.54 -0.93 5.47
N PHE A 14 -11.29 -0.45 5.51
CA PHE A 14 -10.92 0.90 5.99
C PHE A 14 -11.52 2.05 5.16
N GLY A 15 -12.29 1.70 4.13
CA GLY A 15 -13.35 2.52 3.61
C GLY A 15 -12.89 3.65 2.70
N LYS A 16 -13.87 4.16 1.99
CA LYS A 16 -13.90 5.31 1.06
C LYS A 16 -13.34 6.63 1.65
N TYR A 17 -12.63 6.60 2.77
CA TYR A 17 -12.35 7.73 3.65
C TYR A 17 -10.88 7.85 4.08
N ILE A 18 -9.98 7.01 3.57
CA ILE A 18 -8.55 7.26 3.79
C ILE A 18 -8.18 8.54 3.03
N ASN A 19 -7.83 9.58 3.78
CA ASN A 19 -7.26 10.79 3.20
C ASN A 19 -5.80 10.50 2.88
N VAL A 20 -5.49 10.36 1.59
CA VAL A 20 -4.17 9.97 1.08
C VAL A 20 -3.08 10.95 1.53
N GLU A 21 -3.33 12.25 1.43
CA GLU A 21 -2.43 13.31 1.91
C GLU A 21 -2.07 13.11 3.39
N LYS A 22 -3.08 12.97 4.25
CA LYS A 22 -2.86 12.76 5.70
C LYS A 22 -2.15 11.44 5.98
N ALA A 23 -2.42 10.40 5.20
CA ALA A 23 -1.75 9.11 5.34
C ALA A 23 -0.25 9.21 4.97
N ILE A 24 0.10 10.02 3.97
CA ILE A 24 1.50 10.34 3.64
C ILE A 24 2.15 11.16 4.77
N HIS A 25 1.46 12.17 5.29
CA HIS A 25 1.99 13.03 6.37
C HIS A 25 2.36 12.25 7.65
N ILE A 26 1.64 11.16 7.94
CA ILE A 26 1.94 10.29 9.10
C ILE A 26 2.82 9.10 8.74
N GLY A 27 3.34 8.99 7.51
CA GLY A 27 4.22 7.89 7.12
C GLY A 27 3.55 6.56 6.80
N LEU A 28 2.22 6.51 6.72
CA LEU A 28 1.47 5.28 6.42
C LEU A 28 1.59 4.88 4.95
N LEU A 29 1.57 5.87 4.05
CA LEU A 29 1.71 5.68 2.60
C LEU A 29 3.01 6.34 2.11
N PRO A 30 3.65 5.79 1.06
CA PRO A 30 4.83 6.41 0.48
C PRO A 30 4.48 7.79 -0.10
N ASP A 31 5.45 8.70 -0.07
CA ASP A 31 5.30 10.02 -0.67
C ASP A 31 5.32 9.94 -2.20
N MET A 32 4.13 10.01 -2.81
CA MET A 32 3.93 9.99 -4.24
C MET A 32 2.64 10.73 -4.61
N PRO A 33 2.46 11.14 -5.89
CA PRO A 33 1.27 11.87 -6.32
C PRO A 33 -0.02 11.13 -5.96
N TRP A 34 -0.97 11.86 -5.36
CA TRP A 34 -2.17 11.26 -4.76
C TRP A 34 -3.06 10.57 -5.81
N GLU A 35 -2.98 11.00 -7.07
CA GLU A 35 -3.69 10.44 -8.21
C GLU A 35 -3.25 9.00 -8.54
N ARG A 36 -2.10 8.55 -8.02
CA ARG A 36 -1.62 7.17 -8.19
C ARG A 36 -2.30 6.19 -7.23
N PHE A 37 -3.01 6.68 -6.22
CA PHE A 37 -3.70 5.84 -5.24
C PHE A 37 -5.16 5.63 -5.63
N GLU A 38 -5.59 4.38 -5.70
CA GLU A 38 -6.97 4.00 -6.01
C GLU A 38 -7.53 3.10 -4.92
N PHE A 39 -8.66 3.53 -4.32
CA PHE A 39 -9.31 2.77 -3.27
C PHE A 39 -10.37 1.81 -3.83
N LEU A 40 -10.17 0.52 -3.64
CA LEU A 40 -11.00 -0.54 -4.24
C LEU A 40 -12.10 -1.08 -3.32
N GLY A 41 -12.07 -0.69 -2.03
CA GLY A 41 -12.97 -1.20 -1.00
C GLY A 41 -12.64 -2.63 -0.59
N ASN A 42 -13.65 -3.38 -0.15
CA ASN A 42 -13.47 -4.77 0.27
C ASN A 42 -13.31 -5.70 -0.96
N THR A 43 -12.06 -5.83 -1.42
CA THR A 43 -11.69 -6.65 -2.57
C THR A 43 -11.84 -8.15 -2.29
N ALA A 44 -11.74 -8.59 -1.03
CA ALA A 44 -11.96 -9.99 -0.66
C ALA A 44 -13.42 -10.42 -0.91
N VAL A 45 -14.39 -9.61 -0.47
CA VAL A 45 -15.83 -9.90 -0.70
C VAL A 45 -16.18 -9.80 -2.19
N ARG A 46 -15.69 -8.76 -2.90
CA ARG A 46 -15.92 -8.61 -4.34
C ARG A 46 -15.31 -9.77 -5.13
N GLY A 47 -14.09 -10.19 -4.79
CA GLY A 47 -13.41 -11.33 -5.40
C GLY A 47 -14.14 -12.65 -5.15
N ALA A 48 -14.62 -12.88 -3.92
CA ALA A 48 -15.42 -14.05 -3.58
C ALA A 48 -16.73 -14.08 -4.36
N TYR A 49 -17.42 -12.94 -4.49
CA TYR A 49 -18.62 -12.80 -5.30
C TYR A 49 -18.36 -13.14 -6.77
N TYR A 50 -17.29 -12.61 -7.39
CA TYR A 50 -16.94 -12.94 -8.77
C TYR A 50 -16.62 -14.42 -8.96
N ALA A 51 -15.85 -15.02 -8.04
CA ALA A 51 -15.55 -16.44 -8.09
C ALA A 51 -16.79 -17.32 -7.85
N LEU A 52 -17.81 -16.83 -7.14
CA LEU A 52 -19.06 -17.54 -6.92
C LEU A 52 -19.89 -17.64 -8.21
N ILE A 53 -20.06 -16.53 -8.92
CA ILE A 53 -20.95 -16.44 -10.09
C ILE A 53 -20.29 -16.79 -11.43
N ASP A 54 -18.96 -16.76 -11.52
CA ASP A 54 -18.22 -17.07 -12.75
C ASP A 54 -17.12 -18.12 -12.52
N HIS A 55 -17.27 -19.27 -13.18
CA HIS A 55 -16.31 -20.36 -13.15
C HIS A 55 -14.94 -19.98 -13.73
N ARG A 56 -14.90 -19.08 -14.74
CA ARG A 56 -13.64 -18.59 -15.33
C ARG A 56 -12.91 -17.69 -14.36
N ALA A 57 -13.62 -16.77 -13.70
CA ALA A 57 -13.07 -15.96 -12.62
C ALA A 57 -12.49 -16.85 -11.50
N ARG A 58 -13.21 -17.90 -11.10
CA ARG A 58 -12.73 -18.86 -10.09
C ARG A 58 -11.45 -19.57 -10.52
N GLN A 59 -11.35 -20.00 -11.78
CA GLN A 59 -10.12 -20.59 -12.31
C GLN A 59 -8.98 -19.56 -12.31
N ARG A 60 -9.25 -18.33 -12.73
CA ARG A 60 -8.26 -17.25 -12.78
C ARG A 60 -7.66 -16.94 -11.41
N VAL A 61 -8.48 -16.96 -10.35
CA VAL A 61 -7.99 -16.79 -8.96
C VAL A 61 -6.95 -17.87 -8.61
N ARG A 62 -7.18 -19.13 -8.99
CA ARG A 62 -6.20 -20.21 -8.74
C ARG A 62 -4.90 -20.01 -9.52
N GLU A 63 -4.99 -19.61 -10.78
CA GLU A 63 -3.80 -19.32 -11.61
C GLU A 63 -2.97 -18.18 -11.03
N ILE A 64 -3.62 -17.12 -10.53
CA ILE A 64 -2.94 -16.01 -9.87
C ILE A 64 -2.27 -16.51 -8.58
N ALA A 65 -2.99 -17.25 -7.74
CA ALA A 65 -2.44 -17.79 -6.49
C ALA A 65 -1.18 -18.64 -6.75
N ASN A 66 -1.18 -19.48 -7.78
CA ASN A 66 -0.03 -20.31 -8.14
C ASN A 66 1.18 -19.50 -8.66
N ARG A 67 0.98 -18.26 -9.09
CA ARG A 67 2.04 -17.35 -9.56
C ARG A 67 2.54 -16.40 -8.47
N MET A 68 1.89 -16.37 -7.31
CA MET A 68 2.31 -15.52 -6.20
C MET A 68 3.48 -16.17 -5.47
N THR A 69 4.55 -15.41 -5.28
CA THR A 69 5.69 -15.80 -4.45
C THR A 69 5.55 -15.13 -3.09
N TYR A 70 5.53 -15.92 -2.03
CA TYR A 70 5.56 -15.41 -0.66
C TYR A 70 6.98 -15.00 -0.28
N ILE A 71 7.12 -13.83 0.34
CA ILE A 71 8.38 -13.31 0.88
C ILE A 71 8.22 -13.27 2.40
N GLU A 72 9.05 -14.01 3.12
CA GLU A 72 9.01 -14.10 4.59
C GLU A 72 9.76 -12.92 5.21
N LEU A 73 9.02 -11.96 5.79
CA LEU A 73 9.59 -10.74 6.36
C LEU A 73 10.02 -10.91 7.81
N SER A 74 9.47 -11.87 8.57
CA SER A 74 9.79 -12.03 9.99
C SER A 74 11.20 -12.54 10.26
N ALA A 75 11.81 -13.21 9.28
CA ALA A 75 13.18 -13.72 9.36
C ALA A 75 14.21 -12.74 8.78
N ASP A 76 13.77 -11.59 8.25
CA ASP A 76 14.63 -10.63 7.58
C ASP A 76 14.95 -9.43 8.50
N ASN A 77 16.21 -9.31 8.92
CA ASN A 77 16.66 -8.19 9.75
C ASN A 77 16.45 -6.82 9.05
N THR A 78 16.49 -6.77 7.72
CA THR A 78 16.27 -5.53 6.98
C THR A 78 14.82 -5.02 7.13
N PHE A 79 13.86 -5.93 7.30
CA PHE A 79 12.49 -5.55 7.61
C PHE A 79 12.38 -4.96 9.02
N TYR A 80 13.09 -5.51 10.00
CA TYR A 80 13.10 -4.97 11.36
C TYR A 80 13.67 -3.54 11.39
N ASP A 81 14.79 -3.31 10.70
CA ASP A 81 15.40 -1.98 10.58
C ASP A 81 14.46 -0.98 9.88
N ALA A 82 13.79 -1.41 8.81
CA ALA A 82 12.80 -0.60 8.10
C ALA A 82 11.57 -0.30 8.99
N PHE A 83 11.09 -1.28 9.75
CA PHE A 83 9.96 -1.12 10.66
C PHE A 83 10.29 -0.13 11.78
N MET A 84 11.44 -0.28 12.45
CA MET A 84 11.89 0.64 13.50
C MET A 84 12.05 2.07 12.96
N SER A 85 12.53 2.23 11.73
CA SER A 85 12.64 3.53 11.06
C SER A 85 11.28 4.16 10.75
N ALA A 86 10.25 3.34 10.48
CA ALA A 86 8.89 3.76 10.21
C ALA A 86 8.04 4.01 11.49
N MET A 87 8.60 3.83 12.70
CA MET A 87 7.92 4.13 13.96
C MET A 87 7.87 5.64 14.32
N PHE A 88 8.54 6.48 13.53
CA PHE A 88 8.53 7.94 13.66
C PHE A 88 7.64 8.56 12.58
N LEU A 89 7.11 9.76 12.82
CA LEU A 89 6.23 10.44 11.87
C LEU A 89 6.99 11.52 11.08
N PRO A 90 6.93 11.51 9.73
CA PRO A 90 6.47 10.41 8.88
C PRO A 90 7.47 9.22 8.82
N HIS A 91 8.74 9.45 9.15
CA HIS A 91 9.80 8.43 9.19
C HIS A 91 11.05 9.02 9.87
N THR A 92 12.02 8.20 10.28
CA THR A 92 13.34 8.69 10.73
C THR A 92 14.15 9.39 9.63
N ASP A 93 13.78 9.20 8.36
CA ASP A 93 14.46 9.74 7.19
C ASP A 93 13.46 10.57 6.38
N LEU A 94 13.51 11.88 6.59
CA LEU A 94 12.62 12.85 5.95
C LEU A 94 12.84 12.96 4.44
N THR A 95 14.02 12.56 3.93
CA THR A 95 14.31 12.63 2.49
C THR A 95 13.42 11.70 1.66
N ARG A 96 12.82 10.69 2.31
CA ARG A 96 11.81 9.79 1.73
C ARG A 96 10.42 10.41 1.62
N PHE A 97 10.21 11.56 2.26
CA PHE A 97 8.94 12.29 2.32
C PHE A 97 9.12 13.77 1.93
N PRO A 98 9.63 14.07 0.72
CA PRO A 98 9.93 15.44 0.28
C PRO A 98 8.72 16.40 0.33
N SER A 99 7.48 15.93 0.10
CA SER A 99 6.29 16.77 0.20
C SER A 99 5.99 17.19 1.64
N VAL A 100 6.22 16.30 2.60
CA VAL A 100 6.05 16.58 4.03
C VAL A 100 7.17 17.48 4.53
N GLU A 101 8.42 17.24 4.11
CA GLU A 101 9.55 18.11 4.44
C GLU A 101 9.32 19.54 3.95
N ALA A 102 8.85 19.72 2.72
CA ALA A 102 8.51 21.02 2.18
C ALA A 102 7.40 21.72 2.99
N ALA A 103 6.35 20.99 3.37
CA ALA A 103 5.26 21.53 4.19
C ALA A 103 5.72 21.98 5.59
N LEU A 104 6.63 21.23 6.22
CA LEU A 104 7.18 21.58 7.53
C LEU A 104 8.09 22.80 7.50
N ARG A 105 8.86 23.01 6.41
CA ARG A 105 9.74 24.18 6.26
C ARG A 105 8.98 25.47 5.94
N GLY A 106 7.76 25.36 5.41
CA GLY A 106 6.88 26.49 5.10
C GLY A 106 5.93 26.88 6.23
N ALA A 107 5.91 26.15 7.35
CA ALA A 107 5.12 26.40 8.54
C ALA A 107 5.93 27.17 9.59
#